data_AF-A0A382YU75-F1
#
_entry.id   AF-A0A382YU75-F1
#
_cell.length_a   1.000
_cell.length_b   1.000
_cell.length_c   1.000
_cell.angle_alpha   90.00
_cell.angle_beta   90.00
_cell.angle_gamma   90.00
#
_symmetry.space_group_name_H-M   'P 1'
#
loop_
_entity.id
_entity.type
_entity.pdbx_description
1 polymer ?
#
loop_
_entity_poly.entity_id
_entity_poly.type
_entity_poly.pdbx_seq_one_letter_code
_entity_poly.pdbx_strand_id
1 'polypeptide(L)' 'MLSLLQEELIIAMKARDKATLTGLRNIIGKLKTHQINKGDELTKQENINILQSLAKQLKDSIQQYQNGGRKDLAETEAFE' A
#
# COMPACT_ATOMS: atom_id res chain seq x y z
N MET A 1 9.87 -10.34 -2.92
CA MET A 1 9.16 -9.24 -2.22
C MET A 1 7.65 -9.49 -2.16
N LEU A 2 6.99 -9.83 -3.27
CA LEU A 2 5.57 -10.20 -3.25
C LEU A 2 5.25 -11.37 -2.31
N SER A 3 6.12 -12.39 -2.23
CA SER A 3 5.97 -13.51 -1.28
C SER A 3 5.96 -13.03 0.18
N LEU A 4 6.93 -12.22 0.57
CA LEU A 4 7.01 -11.63 1.92
C LEU A 4 5.73 -10.85 2.27
N LEU A 5 5.24 -10.00 1.35
CA LEU A 5 4.02 -9.24 1.59
C LEU A 5 2.78 -10.14 1.73
N GLN A 6 2.74 -11.27 1.04
CA GLN A 6 1.66 -12.26 1.20
C GLN A 6 1.74 -13.00 2.54
N GLU A 7 2.94 -13.28 3.04
CA GLU A 7 3.14 -13.84 4.39
C GLU A 7 2.68 -12.86 5.47
N GLU A 8 3.09 -11.60 5.38
CA GLU A 8 2.62 -10.52 6.26
C GLU A 8 1.10 -10.35 6.18
N LEU A 9 0.50 -10.50 4.99
CA LEU A 9 -0.95 -10.45 4.81
C LEU A 9 -1.64 -11.55 5.61
N ILE A 10 -1.10 -12.78 5.58
CA ILE A 10 -1.63 -13.91 6.35
C ILE A 10 -1.49 -13.64 7.86
N ILE A 11 -0.39 -13.04 8.30
CA ILE A 11 -0.18 -12.66 9.70
C ILE A 11 -1.24 -11.63 10.12
N ALA A 12 -1.44 -10.57 9.33
CA ALA A 12 -2.47 -9.56 9.59
C ALA A 12 -3.89 -10.16 9.61
N MET A 13 -4.18 -11.10 8.70
CA MET A 13 -5.45 -11.85 8.70
C MET A 13 -5.67 -12.62 10.00
N LYS A 14 -4.64 -13.32 10.50
CA LYS A 14 -4.70 -14.09 11.76
C LYS A 14 -4.84 -13.18 12.97
N ALA A 15 -4.14 -12.04 12.97
CA ALA A 15 -4.21 -11.03 14.03
C ALA A 15 -5.52 -10.22 14.02
N ARG A 16 -6.36 -10.36 12.97
CA ARG A 16 -7.56 -9.54 12.73
C ARG A 16 -7.26 -8.04 12.68
N ASP A 17 -6.05 -7.69 12.27
CA ASP A 17 -5.62 -6.31 12.07
C ASP A 17 -6.14 -5.79 10.73
N LYS A 18 -7.33 -5.20 10.75
CA LYS A 18 -8.02 -4.74 9.53
C LYS A 18 -7.28 -3.63 8.80
N ALA A 19 -6.58 -2.75 9.53
CA ALA A 19 -5.83 -1.64 8.98
C ALA A 19 -4.66 -2.18 8.15
N THR A 20 -3.77 -2.93 8.79
CA THR A 20 -2.61 -3.57 8.15
C THR A 20 -3.03 -4.48 7.00
N LEU A 21 -4.13 -5.24 7.17
CA LEU A 21 -4.67 -6.10 6.12
C LEU A 21 -5.05 -5.34 4.84
N THR A 22 -5.66 -4.17 5.00
CA THR A 22 -6.12 -3.34 3.88
C THR A 22 -4.93 -2.72 3.16
N GLY A 23 -3.99 -2.12 3.91
CA GLY A 23 -2.75 -1.59 3.36
C GLY A 23 -1.95 -2.62 2.57
N LEU A 24 -1.75 -3.82 3.13
CA LEU A 24 -1.03 -4.90 2.46
C LEU A 24 -1.72 -5.34 1.16
N ARG A 25 -3.06 -5.42 1.12
CA ARG A 25 -3.80 -5.73 -0.12
C ARG A 25 -3.61 -4.66 -1.18
N ASN A 26 -3.69 -3.39 -0.78
CA ASN A 26 -3.49 -2.26 -1.69
C ASN A 26 -2.08 -2.30 -2.30
N ILE A 27 -1.05 -2.49 -1.48
CA ILE A 27 0.35 -2.59 -1.92
C ILE A 27 0.54 -3.78 -2.87
N ILE A 28 0.08 -4.98 -2.48
CA ILE A 28 0.19 -6.19 -3.32
C ILE A 28 -0.52 -5.98 -4.67
N GLY A 29 -1.72 -5.39 -4.66
CA GLY A 29 -2.49 -5.09 -5.86
C GLY A 29 -1.70 -4.21 -6.82
N LYS A 30 -1.15 -3.10 -6.31
CA LYS A 30 -0.37 -2.17 -7.14
C LYS A 30 0.91 -2.81 -7.69
N LEU A 31 1.66 -3.56 -6.88
CA LEU A 31 2.84 -4.28 -7.36
C LEU A 31 2.49 -5.30 -8.46
N LYS A 32 1.40 -6.05 -8.30
CA LYS A 32 0.91 -6.97 -9.34
C LYS A 32 0.52 -6.24 -10.62
N THR A 33 -0.20 -5.11 -10.51
CA THR A 33 -0.54 -4.28 -11.69
C THR A 33 0.74 -3.80 -12.40
N HIS A 34 1.75 -3.34 -11.66
CA HIS A 34 3.03 -2.94 -12.26
C HIS A 34 3.75 -4.12 -12.94
N GLN A 35 3.75 -5.30 -12.32
CA GLN A 35 4.33 -6.51 -12.90
C GLN A 35 3.62 -6.90 -14.20
N ILE A 36 2.28 -6.88 -14.21
CA ILE A 36 1.47 -7.16 -15.41
C ILE A 36 1.78 -6.14 -16.52
N ASN A 37 1.81 -4.85 -16.19
CA ASN A 37 2.09 -3.79 -17.14
C ASN A 37 3.51 -3.88 -17.72
N LYS A 38 4.48 -4.32 -16.91
CA LYS A 38 5.85 -4.58 -17.36
C LYS A 38 5.92 -5.82 -18.28
N GLY A 39 5.06 -6.81 -18.04
CA GLY A 39 5.09 -8.09 -18.74
C GLY A 39 6.21 -9.04 -18.28
N ASP A 40 6.88 -8.71 -17.16
CA ASP A 40 8.00 -9.47 -16.60
C ASP A 40 8.07 -9.23 -15.07
N GLU A 41 8.91 -9.98 -14.36
CA GLU A 41 9.13 -9.81 -12.94
C GLU A 41 9.71 -8.43 -12.58
N LEU A 42 9.24 -7.88 -11.46
CA LEU A 42 9.79 -6.66 -10.89
C LEU A 42 11.12 -6.97 -10.20
N THR A 43 12.17 -6.25 -10.60
CA THR A 43 13.44 -6.23 -9.92
C THR A 43 13.30 -5.66 -8.51
N LYS A 44 14.28 -5.94 -7.65
CA LYS A 44 14.30 -5.39 -6.28
C LYS A 44 14.20 -3.86 -6.27
N GLN A 45 14.90 -3.18 -7.17
CA GLN A 45 14.90 -1.72 -7.23
C GLN A 45 13.56 -1.17 -7.69
N GLU A 46 12.92 -1.77 -8.70
CA GLU A 46 11.58 -1.36 -9.14
C GLU A 46 10.56 -1.51 -8.02
N ASN A 47 10.59 -2.63 -7.28
CA ASN A 47 9.70 -2.80 -6.14
C ASN A 47 9.89 -1.70 -5.09
N ILE A 48 11.14 -1.36 -4.75
CA ILE A 48 11.45 -0.27 -3.79
C ILE A 48 10.92 1.06 -4.30
N ASN A 49 11.16 1.39 -5.57
CA ASN A 49 10.71 2.64 -6.18
C ASN A 49 9.17 2.75 -6.19
N ILE A 50 8.48 1.64 -6.47
CA ILE A 50 7.02 1.59 -6.42
C ILE A 50 6.57 1.84 -4.97
N LEU A 51 7.11 1.12 -3.99
CA LEU A 51 6.74 1.30 -2.57
C LEU A 51 6.97 2.74 -2.08
N GLN A 52 8.10 3.37 -2.46
CA GLN A 52 8.36 4.78 -2.15
C GLN A 52 7.32 5.71 -2.76
N SER A 53 6.93 5.44 -4.01
CA SER A 53 5.90 6.21 -4.70
C SER A 53 4.54 6.05 -4.02
N LEU A 54 4.19 4.84 -3.57
CA LEU A 54 2.96 4.58 -2.83
C LEU A 54 2.94 5.31 -1.47
N ALA A 55 4.04 5.23 -0.72
CA ALA A 55 4.17 5.94 0.54
C ALA A 55 4.06 7.47 0.38
N LYS A 56 4.57 8.01 -0.73
CA LYS A 56 4.42 9.43 -1.06
C LYS A 56 2.96 9.76 -1.39
N GLN A 57 2.32 8.98 -2.26
CA GLN A 57 0.91 9.16 -2.62
C GLN A 57 -0.01 9.15 -1.39
N LEU A 58 0.24 8.25 -0.44
CA LEU A 58 -0.51 8.17 0.81
C LEU A 58 -0.35 9.45 1.65
N LYS A 59 0.88 9.91 1.85
CA LYS A 59 1.17 11.17 2.56
C LYS A 59 0.52 12.37 1.89
N ASP A 60 0.60 12.44 0.58
CA ASP A 60 -0.01 13.51 -0.20
C ASP A 60 -1.55 13.47 -0.09
N SER A 61 -2.16 12.27 -0.12
CA SER A 61 -3.62 12.06 0.09
C SER A 61 -4.07 12.54 1.48
N ILE A 62 -3.37 12.12 2.53
CA ILE A 62 -3.64 12.56 3.91
C ILE A 62 -3.59 14.08 4.02
N GLN A 63 -2.53 14.70 3.47
CA GLN A 63 -2.39 16.16 3.51
C GLN A 63 -3.51 16.88 2.74
N GLN A 64 -3.92 16.34 1.59
CA GLN A 64 -5.03 16.90 0.81
C GLN A 64 -6.35 16.84 1.58
N TYR A 65 -6.67 15.72 2.22
CA TYR A 65 -7.87 15.61 3.05
C TYR A 65 -7.83 16.53 4.27
N GLN A 66 -6.68 16.65 4.93
CA GLN A 66 -6.49 17.59 6.04
C GLN A 66 -6.72 19.05 5.59
N ASN A 67 -6.10 19.45 4.48
CA ASN A 67 -6.24 20.80 3.92
C ASN A 67 -7.68 21.10 3.47
N GLY A 68 -8.40 20.09 2.99
CA GLY A 68 -9.81 20.18 2.60
C GLY A 68 -10.80 20.09 3.76
N GLY A 69 -10.34 20.02 5.01
CA GLY A 69 -11.21 19.92 6.19
C GLY A 69 -11.89 18.55 6.37
N ARG A 70 -11.49 17.53 5.61
CA ARG A 70 -12.02 16.16 5.63
C ARG A 70 -11.20 15.27 6.56
N LYS A 71 -11.21 15.59 7.85
CA LYS A 71 -10.45 14.85 8.88
C LYS A 71 -10.83 13.37 8.96
N ASP A 72 -12.10 13.06 8.70
CA ASP A 72 -12.62 11.69 8.61
C ASP A 72 -11.87 10.84 7.56
N LEU A 73 -11.61 11.42 6.39
CA LEU A 73 -10.89 10.75 5.31
C LEU A 73 -9.39 10.71 5.57
N ALA A 74 -8.82 11.77 6.16
CA ALA A 74 -7.42 11.81 6.55
C ALA A 74 -7.08 10.76 7.62
N GLU A 75 -7.96 10.57 8.60
CA GLU A 75 -7.84 9.52 9.60
C GLU A 75 -7.94 8.13 8.95
N THR A 76 -8.91 7.93 8.06
CA THR A 76 -9.05 6.66 7.33
C THR A 76 -7.78 6.31 6.56
N GLU A 77 -7.22 7.25 5.81
CA GLU A 77 -5.97 7.08 5.05
C GLU A 77 -4.74 6.88 5.94
N ALA A 78 -4.72 7.47 7.14
CA ALA A 78 -3.61 7.27 8.07
C ALA A 78 -3.51 5.83 8.61
N PHE A 79 -4.58 5.04 8.46
CA PHE A 79 -4.63 3.62 8.82
C PHE A 79 -4.58 2.68 7.60
N GLU A 80 -4.52 3.20 6.36
CA GLU A 80 -4.16 2.41 5.16
C GLU A 80 -2.64 2.18 5.07
#